data_AF-A0A944RMG3-F1
#
_entry.id   AF-A0A944RMG3-F1
#
_cell.length_a   1.000
_cell.length_b   1.000
_cell.length_c   1.000
_cell.angle_alpha   90.00
_cell.angle_beta   90.00
_cell.angle_gamma   90.00
#
_symmetry.space_group_name_H-M   'P 1'
#
loop_
_entity.id
_entity.type
_entity.pdbx_description
1 polymer ?
#
loop_
_entity_poly.entity_id
_entity_poly.type
_entity_poly.pdbx_seq_one_letter_code
_entity_poly.pdbx_strand_id
1 'polypeptide(L)'
;MKTTTNSGPVYEPPTDCGLCPRLGEFRQNNRAKYSGWHNAPVPAFGGMDGELLIVGLAPGLRGANQTGRPFTGDYAGDLLYGTLSKFGFTHGDYGAVAEDGLTLVNCRITNAVRCVPPENKPIGAEVTACREFLLEEITALGRLKVILALGTLAHGAVLATLGEKKSAYKFGHNQFH
;
A
#
# COMPACT_ATOMS: atom_id res chain seq x y z
N MET A 1 -7.76 31.71 9.42
CA MET A 1 -8.51 30.45 9.30
C MET A 1 -7.52 29.33 9.58
N LYS A 2 -7.53 28.77 10.80
CA LYS A 2 -6.54 27.75 11.21
C LYS A 2 -6.96 26.42 10.58
N THR A 3 -6.20 25.93 9.61
CA THR A 3 -6.30 24.55 9.10
C THR A 3 -5.86 23.61 10.22
N THR A 4 -6.80 23.01 10.92
CA THR A 4 -6.54 21.88 11.82
C THR A 4 -6.18 20.68 10.96
N THR A 5 -4.88 20.38 10.85
CA THR A 5 -4.38 19.08 10.41
C THR A 5 -4.83 18.05 11.44
N ASN A 6 -5.81 17.21 11.08
CA ASN A 6 -6.20 16.09 11.92
C ASN A 6 -5.09 15.03 11.81
N SER A 7 -4.05 15.16 12.62
CA SER A 7 -2.88 14.28 12.68
C SER A 7 -3.10 13.13 13.67
N GLY A 8 -4.28 12.49 13.62
CA GLY A 8 -4.50 11.25 14.36
C GLY A 8 -3.59 10.15 13.80
N PRO A 9 -3.09 9.22 14.63
CA PRO A 9 -2.30 8.10 14.14
C PRO A 9 -3.17 7.25 13.21
N VAL A 10 -2.71 7.02 11.97
CA VAL A 10 -3.29 5.99 11.10
C VAL A 10 -3.09 4.65 11.79
N TYR A 11 -4.16 3.88 11.90
CA TYR A 11 -4.10 2.53 12.45
C TYR A 11 -3.39 1.61 11.46
N GLU A 12 -2.09 1.43 11.65
CA GLU A 12 -1.26 0.50 10.89
C GLU A 12 -1.22 -0.87 11.58
N PRO A 13 -1.12 -1.98 10.82
CA PRO A 13 -0.91 -3.29 11.42
C PRO A 13 0.38 -3.32 12.23
N PRO A 14 0.38 -3.92 13.44
CA PRO A 14 1.60 -4.04 14.23
C PRO A 14 2.64 -4.89 13.49
N THR A 15 3.92 -4.67 13.76
CA THR A 15 5.04 -5.32 13.03
C THR A 15 5.01 -6.86 13.10
N ASP A 16 4.33 -7.43 14.10
CA ASP A 16 4.14 -8.84 14.34
C ASP A 16 2.70 -9.33 14.07
N CYS A 17 1.85 -8.50 13.43
CA CYS A 17 0.44 -8.79 13.11
C CYS A 17 0.21 -10.25 12.71
N GLY A 18 -0.64 -10.93 13.48
CA GLY A 18 -0.92 -12.37 13.38
C GLY A 18 -2.25 -12.73 12.74
N LEU A 19 -2.99 -11.76 12.17
CA LEU A 19 -4.34 -11.99 11.64
C LEU A 19 -4.39 -12.98 10.47
N CYS A 20 -3.26 -13.17 9.76
CA CYS A 20 -3.14 -14.05 8.62
C CYS A 20 -2.09 -15.15 8.89
N PRO A 21 -2.48 -16.35 9.35
CA PRO A 21 -1.51 -17.40 9.72
C PRO A 21 -0.51 -17.74 8.61
N ARG A 22 -0.98 -17.92 7.36
CA ARG A 22 -0.11 -18.22 6.20
C ARG A 22 0.92 -17.11 5.93
N LEU A 23 0.52 -15.85 6.02
CA LEU A 23 1.43 -14.71 5.84
C LEU A 23 2.38 -14.56 7.03
N GLY A 24 1.90 -14.81 8.25
CA GLY A 24 2.70 -14.81 9.46
C GLY A 24 3.81 -15.85 9.40
N GLU A 25 3.49 -17.08 9.02
CA GLU A 25 4.46 -18.17 8.83
C GLU A 25 5.46 -17.82 7.72
N PHE A 26 5.00 -17.37 6.56
CA PHE A 26 5.88 -17.00 5.46
C PHE A 26 6.84 -15.86 5.85
N ARG A 27 6.34 -14.88 6.62
CA ARG A 27 7.14 -13.79 7.19
C ARG A 27 8.18 -14.30 8.18
N GLN A 28 7.83 -15.22 9.08
CA GLN A 28 8.79 -15.83 10.01
C GLN A 28 9.92 -16.57 9.26
N ASN A 29 9.57 -17.34 8.24
CA ASN A 29 10.55 -18.01 7.38
C ASN A 29 11.48 -17.00 6.67
N ASN A 30 10.94 -15.88 6.18
CA ASN A 30 11.74 -14.82 5.58
C ASN A 30 12.62 -14.08 6.60
N ARG A 31 12.19 -13.88 7.85
CA ARG A 31 13.04 -13.31 8.92
C ARG A 31 14.25 -14.21 9.22
N ALA A 32 14.04 -15.52 9.25
CA ALA A 32 15.13 -16.48 9.44
C ALA A 32 16.12 -16.47 8.27
N LYS A 33 15.60 -16.35 7.04
CA LYS A 33 16.42 -16.37 5.81
C LYS A 33 17.12 -15.05 5.50
N TYR A 34 16.48 -13.91 5.82
CA TYR A 34 16.91 -12.56 5.45
C TYR A 34 16.81 -11.63 6.66
N SER A 35 17.68 -11.82 7.65
CA SER A 35 17.59 -11.14 8.97
C SER A 35 17.71 -9.61 8.93
N GLY A 36 18.29 -9.03 7.86
CA GLY A 36 18.42 -7.59 7.68
C GLY A 36 17.30 -6.92 6.87
N TRP A 37 16.29 -7.68 6.44
CA TRP A 37 15.16 -7.15 5.66
C TRP A 37 13.99 -6.74 6.56
N HIS A 38 13.13 -5.84 6.07
CA HIS A 38 11.96 -5.34 6.80
C HIS A 38 11.08 -6.46 7.38
N ASN A 39 10.67 -7.43 6.56
CA ASN A 39 9.93 -8.63 6.97
C ASN A 39 8.81 -8.37 8.01
N ALA A 40 8.02 -7.33 7.78
CA ALA A 40 6.88 -6.91 8.59
C ALA A 40 5.76 -6.44 7.65
N PRO A 41 4.53 -6.25 8.13
CA PRO A 41 3.55 -5.45 7.39
C PRO A 41 4.20 -4.15 6.90
N VAL A 42 4.02 -3.83 5.62
CA VAL A 42 4.59 -2.64 5.01
C VAL A 42 3.65 -1.46 5.27
N PRO A 43 4.12 -0.40 5.97
CA PRO A 43 3.32 0.78 6.23
C PRO A 43 3.03 1.55 4.93
N ALA A 44 2.02 2.41 4.96
CA ALA A 44 1.76 3.29 3.82
C ALA A 44 2.78 4.45 3.79
N PHE A 45 3.04 4.96 2.59
CA PHE A 45 4.06 5.98 2.33
C PHE A 45 3.45 7.24 1.72
N GLY A 46 3.83 8.42 2.24
CA GLY A 46 3.30 9.73 1.83
C GLY A 46 2.57 10.48 2.95
N GLY A 47 2.23 11.74 2.72
CA GLY A 47 1.55 12.60 3.70
C GLY A 47 0.06 12.26 3.87
N MET A 48 -0.51 12.64 5.02
CA MET A 48 -1.94 12.48 5.34
C MET A 48 -2.85 13.54 4.69
N ASP A 49 -2.26 14.51 4.02
CA ASP A 49 -2.92 15.61 3.33
C ASP A 49 -3.13 15.35 1.82
N GLY A 50 -2.78 14.14 1.34
CA GLY A 50 -2.91 13.75 -0.05
C GLY A 50 -4.34 13.63 -0.54
N GLU A 51 -4.61 14.13 -1.74
CA GLU A 51 -5.90 13.98 -2.43
C GLU A 51 -5.97 12.70 -3.29
N LEU A 52 -4.82 12.06 -3.55
CA LEU A 52 -4.69 10.79 -4.28
C LEU A 52 -4.19 9.68 -3.35
N LEU A 53 -4.91 8.55 -3.31
CA LEU A 53 -4.44 7.31 -2.71
C LEU A 53 -4.18 6.26 -3.80
N ILE A 54 -2.97 5.72 -3.85
CA ILE A 54 -2.61 4.61 -4.72
C ILE A 54 -2.66 3.33 -3.91
N VAL A 55 -3.41 2.34 -4.38
CA VAL A 55 -3.59 1.05 -3.70
C VAL A 55 -3.07 -0.07 -4.60
N GLY A 56 -1.97 -0.69 -4.18
CA GLY A 56 -1.43 -1.89 -4.81
C GLY A 56 -2.02 -3.20 -4.27
N LEU A 57 -1.52 -4.31 -4.81
CA LEU A 57 -1.89 -5.66 -4.41
C LEU A 57 -1.37 -6.01 -3.00
N ALA A 58 -0.04 -6.18 -2.91
CA ALA A 58 0.69 -6.60 -1.73
C ALA A 58 2.20 -6.35 -1.95
N PRO A 59 3.03 -6.34 -0.88
CA PRO A 59 4.49 -6.29 -1.01
C PRO A 59 5.07 -7.41 -1.86
N GLY A 60 6.03 -7.08 -2.73
CA GLY A 60 6.91 -8.05 -3.37
C GLY A 60 8.05 -8.50 -2.45
N LEU A 61 8.50 -9.76 -2.58
CA LEU A 61 9.51 -10.36 -1.70
C LEU A 61 10.84 -9.58 -1.64
N ARG A 62 11.39 -9.21 -2.80
CA ARG A 62 12.63 -8.41 -2.92
C ARG A 62 12.38 -6.90 -3.01
N GLY A 63 11.12 -6.50 -3.12
CA GLY A 63 10.71 -5.11 -3.10
C GLY A 63 10.38 -4.67 -1.69
N ALA A 64 9.13 -4.27 -1.48
CA ALA A 64 8.67 -3.69 -0.22
C ALA A 64 8.84 -4.62 1.02
N ASN A 65 8.89 -5.94 0.88
CA ASN A 65 9.22 -6.82 2.01
C ASN A 65 10.68 -6.73 2.44
N GLN A 66 11.58 -6.42 1.52
CA GLN A 66 12.98 -6.16 1.81
C GLN A 66 13.14 -4.73 2.35
N THR A 67 12.56 -3.75 1.66
CA THR A 67 12.84 -2.32 1.88
C THR A 67 11.94 -1.65 2.91
N GLY A 68 10.77 -2.21 3.21
CA GLY A 68 9.81 -1.61 4.14
C GLY A 68 9.03 -0.41 3.60
N ARG A 69 9.23 -0.04 2.32
CA ARG A 69 8.48 1.03 1.65
C ARG A 69 7.69 0.46 0.47
N PRO A 70 6.38 0.79 0.32
CA PRO A 70 5.59 0.33 -0.82
C PRO A 70 6.30 0.59 -2.15
N PHE A 71 6.20 -0.39 -3.06
CA PHE A 71 6.77 -0.31 -4.42
C PHE A 71 8.27 0.05 -4.45
N THR A 72 9.07 -0.32 -3.45
CA THR A 72 10.50 0.05 -3.41
C THR A 72 11.40 -1.18 -3.51
N GLY A 73 12.38 -1.17 -4.41
CA GLY A 73 13.36 -2.25 -4.59
C GLY A 73 12.99 -3.29 -5.66
N ASP A 74 11.94 -3.04 -6.45
CA ASP A 74 11.55 -3.89 -7.58
C ASP A 74 11.10 -3.06 -8.79
N TYR A 75 10.91 -3.74 -9.93
CA TYR A 75 10.55 -3.12 -11.21
C TYR A 75 9.20 -2.37 -11.18
N ALA A 76 8.27 -2.79 -10.32
CA ALA A 76 7.00 -2.08 -10.17
C ALA A 76 7.23 -0.67 -9.60
N GLY A 77 8.21 -0.53 -8.71
CA GLY A 77 8.71 0.74 -8.21
C GLY A 77 9.29 1.67 -9.25
N ASP A 78 10.19 1.15 -10.08
CA ASP A 78 10.85 1.94 -11.14
C ASP A 78 9.81 2.62 -12.04
N LEU A 79 8.77 1.87 -12.42
CA LEU A 79 7.68 2.39 -13.25
C LEU A 79 6.80 3.37 -12.47
N LEU A 80 6.38 3.02 -11.25
CA LEU A 80 5.45 3.82 -10.47
C LEU A 80 6.08 5.16 -10.08
N TYR A 81 7.24 5.15 -9.43
CA TYR A 81 7.88 6.38 -8.97
C TYR A 81 8.38 7.24 -10.12
N GLY A 82 8.88 6.64 -11.21
CA GLY A 82 9.20 7.39 -12.43
C GLY A 82 7.97 8.09 -13.02
N THR A 83 6.81 7.44 -12.99
CA THR A 83 5.54 8.04 -13.43
C THR A 83 5.10 9.16 -12.48
N LEU A 84 5.16 8.95 -11.17
CA LEU A 84 4.79 9.97 -10.18
C LEU A 84 5.68 11.22 -10.29
N SER A 85 6.98 11.03 -10.47
CA SER A 85 7.93 12.13 -10.72
C SER A 85 7.56 12.93 -11.96
N LYS A 86 7.29 12.23 -13.09
CA LYS A 86 6.84 12.87 -14.34
C LYS A 86 5.60 13.75 -14.18
N PHE A 87 4.68 13.38 -13.28
CA PHE A 87 3.44 14.12 -13.04
C PHE A 87 3.48 15.04 -11.82
N GLY A 88 4.65 15.25 -11.19
CA GLY A 88 4.82 16.18 -10.08
C GLY A 88 4.28 15.68 -8.73
N PHE A 89 4.10 14.38 -8.56
CA PHE A 89 3.67 13.75 -7.30
C PHE A 89 4.84 13.35 -6.39
N THR A 90 6.07 13.68 -6.74
CA THR A 90 7.25 13.41 -5.90
C THR A 90 8.19 14.61 -5.81
N HIS A 91 8.98 14.63 -4.76
CA HIS A 91 10.17 15.46 -4.63
C HIS A 91 11.38 14.56 -4.35
N GLY A 92 12.52 14.85 -4.98
CA GLY A 92 13.72 13.99 -4.96
C GLY A 92 13.69 12.90 -6.03
N ASP A 93 14.77 12.11 -6.07
CA ASP A 93 14.96 11.01 -7.02
C ASP A 93 14.73 9.66 -6.35
N TYR A 94 14.08 8.74 -7.05
CA TYR A 94 13.87 7.38 -6.56
C TYR A 94 15.16 6.55 -6.72
N GLY A 95 15.71 6.10 -5.59
CA GLY A 95 16.95 5.35 -5.49
C GLY A 95 16.78 3.86 -5.18
N ALA A 96 15.55 3.33 -5.26
CA ALA A 96 15.21 1.93 -4.98
C ALA A 96 15.57 1.41 -3.57
N VAL A 97 15.78 2.32 -2.62
CA VAL A 97 15.97 2.05 -1.18
C VAL A 97 15.05 2.97 -0.37
N ALA A 98 14.68 2.60 0.85
CA ALA A 98 13.69 3.37 1.61
C ALA A 98 14.21 4.75 2.05
N GLU A 99 15.52 4.88 2.24
CA GLU A 99 16.21 6.07 2.75
C GLU A 99 16.77 6.98 1.63
N ASP A 100 16.29 6.85 0.39
CA ASP A 100 16.76 7.64 -0.76
C ASP A 100 16.38 9.13 -0.74
N GLY A 101 15.62 9.58 0.25
CA GLY A 101 15.18 10.97 0.39
C GLY A 101 13.98 11.36 -0.49
N LEU A 102 13.41 10.42 -1.24
CA LEU A 102 12.18 10.63 -2.00
C LEU A 102 11.03 10.97 -1.03
N THR A 103 10.22 11.97 -1.38
CA THR A 103 8.95 12.25 -0.68
C THR A 103 7.81 12.35 -1.67
N LEU A 104 6.58 12.06 -1.22
CA LEU A 104 5.38 12.19 -2.04
C LEU A 104 4.73 13.57 -1.83
N VAL A 105 4.22 14.13 -2.92
CA VAL A 105 3.49 15.40 -2.95
C VAL A 105 2.04 15.10 -3.31
N ASN A 106 1.10 15.50 -2.46
CA ASN A 106 -0.35 15.35 -2.69
C ASN A 106 -0.82 13.90 -3.02
N CYS A 107 -0.03 12.90 -2.62
CA CYS A 107 -0.31 11.50 -2.87
C CYS A 107 0.19 10.65 -1.71
N ARG A 108 -0.49 9.52 -1.51
CA ARG A 108 -0.10 8.47 -0.57
C ARG A 108 -0.23 7.11 -1.25
N ILE A 109 0.63 6.16 -0.86
CA ILE A 109 0.71 4.83 -1.46
C ILE A 109 0.56 3.76 -0.38
N THR A 110 -0.25 2.76 -0.65
CA THR A 110 -0.49 1.61 0.22
C THR A 110 -0.74 0.33 -0.60
N ASN A 111 -1.01 -0.78 0.08
CA ASN A 111 -1.45 -2.05 -0.52
C ASN A 111 -2.71 -2.59 0.17
N ALA A 112 -3.52 -3.34 -0.58
CA ALA A 112 -4.69 -4.03 -0.06
C ALA A 112 -4.33 -5.12 0.97
N VAL A 113 -3.19 -5.80 0.79
CA VAL A 113 -2.61 -6.71 1.79
C VAL A 113 -1.24 -6.17 2.20
N ARG A 114 -1.00 -6.02 3.51
CA ARG A 114 0.21 -5.35 4.02
C ARG A 114 1.42 -6.27 4.18
N CYS A 115 1.25 -7.59 4.19
CA CYS A 115 2.35 -8.55 4.25
C CYS A 115 2.64 -9.18 2.88
N VAL A 116 3.90 -9.58 2.64
CA VAL A 116 4.25 -10.35 1.44
C VAL A 116 3.53 -11.70 1.43
N PRO A 117 2.78 -12.02 0.37
CA PRO A 117 2.21 -13.35 0.20
C PRO A 117 3.17 -14.28 -0.54
N PRO A 118 3.17 -15.59 -0.21
CA PRO A 118 3.81 -16.60 -1.06
C PRO A 118 3.40 -16.45 -2.53
N GLU A 119 4.38 -16.57 -3.43
CA GLU A 119 4.20 -16.39 -4.89
C GLU A 119 3.61 -15.04 -5.32
N ASN A 120 3.63 -14.02 -4.46
CA ASN A 120 2.93 -12.74 -4.67
C ASN A 120 1.42 -12.91 -4.91
N LYS A 121 0.80 -13.96 -4.35
CA LYS A 121 -0.63 -14.27 -4.49
C LYS A 121 -1.34 -14.25 -3.13
N PRO A 122 -1.94 -13.12 -2.74
CA PRO A 122 -2.79 -13.10 -1.55
C PRO A 122 -4.09 -13.86 -1.81
N ILE A 123 -4.65 -14.46 -0.76
CA ILE A 123 -5.95 -15.16 -0.81
C ILE A 123 -7.07 -14.28 -0.24
N GLY A 124 -8.32 -14.64 -0.54
CA GLY A 124 -9.50 -13.87 -0.10
C GLY A 124 -9.54 -13.61 1.42
N ALA A 125 -9.19 -14.61 2.24
CA ALA A 125 -9.15 -14.45 3.69
C ALA A 125 -8.13 -13.39 4.15
N GLU A 126 -6.98 -13.29 3.47
CA GLU A 126 -5.93 -12.31 3.79
C GLU A 126 -6.34 -10.90 3.39
N VAL A 127 -7.00 -10.76 2.25
CA VAL A 127 -7.59 -9.48 1.81
C VAL A 127 -8.66 -9.02 2.80
N THR A 128 -9.54 -9.92 3.24
CA THR A 128 -10.56 -9.61 4.25
C THR A 128 -9.94 -9.21 5.58
N ALA A 129 -8.92 -9.92 6.05
CA ALA A 129 -8.23 -9.61 7.30
C ALA A 129 -7.48 -8.27 7.24
N CYS A 130 -6.88 -7.91 6.10
CA CYS A 130 -6.20 -6.61 5.96
C CYS A 130 -7.17 -5.44 5.70
N ARG A 131 -8.46 -5.71 5.50
CA ARG A 131 -9.44 -4.69 5.08
C ARG A 131 -9.61 -3.57 6.10
N GLU A 132 -9.52 -3.87 7.39
CA GLU A 132 -9.63 -2.83 8.44
C GLU A 132 -8.53 -1.78 8.31
N PHE A 133 -7.28 -2.18 8.04
CA PHE A 133 -6.18 -1.24 7.84
C PHE A 133 -6.35 -0.41 6.57
N LEU A 134 -6.95 -0.97 5.52
CA LEU A 134 -7.27 -0.21 4.31
C LEU A 134 -8.43 0.78 4.56
N LEU A 135 -9.42 0.39 5.36
CA LEU A 135 -10.50 1.30 5.75
C LEU A 135 -9.94 2.49 6.52
N GLU A 136 -9.13 2.23 7.55
CA GLU A 136 -8.49 3.27 8.37
C GLU A 136 -7.59 4.19 7.54
N GLU A 137 -6.86 3.64 6.56
CA GLU A 137 -6.08 4.44 5.62
C GLU A 137 -6.95 5.41 4.81
N ILE A 138 -8.06 4.91 4.28
CA ILE A 138 -8.99 5.69 3.46
C ILE A 138 -9.69 6.76 4.31
N THR A 139 -10.17 6.41 5.51
CA THR A 139 -10.90 7.32 6.39
C THR A 139 -10.00 8.40 7.00
N ALA A 140 -8.73 8.08 7.26
CA ALA A 140 -7.78 9.04 7.82
C ALA A 140 -7.32 10.10 6.80
N LEU A 141 -7.40 9.82 5.50
CA LEU A 141 -7.14 10.80 4.44
C LEU A 141 -8.32 11.77 4.27
N GLY A 142 -8.42 12.76 5.15
CA GLY A 142 -9.54 13.72 5.17
C GLY A 142 -9.68 14.62 3.92
N ARG A 143 -8.70 14.60 3.01
CA ARG A 143 -8.73 15.32 1.72
C ARG A 143 -8.85 14.39 0.51
N LEU A 144 -9.03 13.09 0.72
CA LEU A 144 -9.04 12.10 -0.35
C LEU A 144 -10.11 12.44 -1.40
N LYS A 145 -9.71 12.47 -2.68
CA LYS A 145 -10.59 12.68 -3.82
C LYS A 145 -10.60 11.50 -4.78
N VAL A 146 -9.44 10.85 -4.96
CA VAL A 146 -9.27 9.77 -5.94
C VAL A 146 -8.51 8.61 -5.32
N ILE A 147 -9.00 7.39 -5.57
CA ILE A 147 -8.27 6.15 -5.28
C ILE A 147 -7.86 5.51 -6.61
N LEU A 148 -6.56 5.38 -6.87
CA LEU A 148 -6.02 4.65 -7.99
C LEU A 148 -5.71 3.21 -7.57
N ALA A 149 -6.58 2.28 -7.94
CA ALA A 149 -6.40 0.86 -7.66
C ALA A 149 -5.58 0.17 -8.76
N LEU A 150 -4.43 -0.39 -8.39
CA LEU A 150 -3.52 -1.06 -9.32
C LEU A 150 -3.83 -2.55 -9.42
N GLY A 151 -4.71 -2.89 -10.34
CA GLY A 151 -5.08 -4.27 -10.69
C GLY A 151 -6.36 -4.77 -10.01
N THR A 152 -6.87 -5.91 -10.51
CA THR A 152 -8.19 -6.45 -10.17
C THR A 152 -8.40 -6.69 -8.68
N LEU A 153 -7.37 -7.19 -7.97
CA LEU A 153 -7.51 -7.49 -6.54
C LEU A 153 -7.55 -6.22 -5.70
N ALA A 154 -6.67 -5.26 -5.98
CA ALA A 154 -6.65 -3.97 -5.28
C ALA A 154 -7.98 -3.24 -5.50
N HIS A 155 -8.48 -3.21 -6.74
CA HIS A 155 -9.78 -2.64 -7.08
C HIS A 155 -10.91 -3.32 -6.32
N GLY A 156 -10.96 -4.65 -6.33
CA GLY A 156 -11.95 -5.40 -5.58
C GLY A 156 -11.86 -5.20 -4.06
N ALA A 157 -10.66 -4.99 -3.51
CA ALA A 157 -10.45 -4.71 -2.09
C ALA A 157 -10.94 -3.30 -1.72
N VAL A 158 -10.64 -2.29 -2.55
CA VAL A 158 -11.14 -0.91 -2.36
C VAL A 158 -12.68 -0.90 -2.37
N LEU A 159 -13.32 -1.51 -3.38
CA LEU A 159 -14.78 -1.59 -3.43
C LEU A 159 -15.36 -2.28 -2.18
N ALA A 160 -14.81 -3.42 -1.78
CA ALA A 160 -15.27 -4.13 -0.59
C ALA A 160 -15.03 -3.37 0.73
N THR A 161 -14.05 -2.47 0.75
CA THR A 161 -13.74 -1.58 1.89
C THR A 161 -14.76 -0.45 1.96
N LEU A 162 -15.16 0.10 0.82
CA LEU A 162 -16.17 1.15 0.70
C LEU A 162 -17.63 0.64 0.77
N GLY A 163 -17.83 -0.67 0.91
CA GLY A 163 -19.17 -1.28 0.96
C GLY A 163 -19.82 -1.47 -0.41
N GLU A 164 -19.06 -1.31 -1.49
CA GLU A 164 -19.55 -1.36 -2.87
C GLU A 164 -19.55 -2.77 -3.47
N LYS A 165 -20.50 -3.02 -4.38
CA LYS A 165 -20.63 -4.30 -5.09
C LYS A 165 -19.74 -4.33 -6.33
N LYS A 166 -18.84 -5.31 -6.42
CA LYS A 166 -17.98 -5.55 -7.61
C LYS A 166 -18.76 -5.69 -8.93
N SER A 167 -20.02 -6.13 -8.88
CA SER A 167 -20.87 -6.24 -10.07
C SER A 167 -21.32 -4.89 -10.63
N ALA A 168 -21.39 -3.85 -9.79
CA ALA A 168 -21.74 -2.48 -10.20
C ALA A 168 -20.53 -1.76 -10.82
N TYR A 169 -19.32 -2.11 -10.39
CA TYR A 169 -18.07 -1.49 -10.81
C TYR A 169 -17.15 -2.57 -11.36
N LYS A 170 -17.31 -2.93 -12.63
CA LYS A 170 -16.48 -3.96 -13.26
C LYS A 170 -15.06 -3.44 -13.43
N PHE A 171 -14.07 -4.26 -13.05
CA PHE A 171 -12.67 -3.94 -13.29
C PHE A 171 -12.39 -3.79 -14.80
N GLY A 172 -11.62 -2.75 -15.15
CA GLY A 172 -11.05 -2.55 -16.47
C GLY A 172 -9.90 -1.55 -16.40
N HIS A 173 -8.97 -1.62 -17.36
CA HIS A 173 -7.90 -0.64 -17.44
C HIS A 173 -8.47 0.75 -17.75
N ASN A 174 -7.96 1.77 -17.04
CA ASN A 174 -8.38 3.16 -17.19
C ASN A 174 -9.90 3.39 -17.06
N GLN A 175 -10.55 2.64 -16.16
CA GLN A 175 -11.96 2.87 -15.81
C GLN A 175 -12.06 3.82 -14.62
N PHE A 176 -12.98 4.78 -14.72
CA PHE A 176 -13.38 5.66 -13.64
C PHE A 176 -14.78 5.25 -13.18
N HIS A 177 -15.04 5.33 -11.88
CA HIS A 177 -16.25 4.84 -11.22
C HIS A 177 -16.86 5.94 -10.36
#